data_AF-A0A9P4TJ67-F1
#
_entry.id   AF-A0A9P4TJ67-F1
#
_cell.length_a   1.000
_cell.length_b   1.000
_cell.length_c   1.000
_cell.angle_alpha   90.00
_cell.angle_beta   90.00
_cell.angle_gamma   90.00
#
_symmetry.space_group_name_H-M   'P 1'
#
loop_
_entity.id
_entity.type
_entity.pdbx_description
1 polymer ?
#
loop_
_entity_poly.entity_id
_entity_poly.type
_entity_poly.pdbx_seq_one_letter_code
_entity_poly.pdbx_strand_id
1 'polypeptide(L)'
;MTQRSLGTSAIGCARLFDSLSSQLLDREQEIRTTLLQPSIEDECARYKIWAGNLGAFQRLPAPSSLEYRLKDSPKVAMQIEELLEDLQHALQRISSIASGEFLNRMAESTDSEDDSEDESEDEVELDLDGGKDSVDEDVVTGINTDGRPHRFSEAGELFGTVKDTITGLFRISIIIRKASPRDRFAKALAASPQPFNDRFDIDHVSNKFPMLNTKEKE
;
A
#
# COMPACT_ATOMS: atom_id res chain seq x y z
N MET A 1 -11.94 -25.06 -8.00
CA MET A 1 -11.34 -23.79 -8.45
C MET A 1 -9.92 -23.75 -7.91
N THR A 2 -8.92 -23.80 -8.78
CA THR A 2 -7.51 -23.69 -8.40
C THR A 2 -7.24 -22.27 -7.90
N GLN A 3 -7.02 -22.13 -6.59
CA GLN A 3 -6.64 -20.86 -5.95
C GLN A 3 -5.41 -20.31 -6.68
N ARG A 4 -5.52 -19.12 -7.28
CA ARG A 4 -4.39 -18.47 -7.96
C ARG A 4 -3.39 -18.09 -6.88
N SER A 5 -2.12 -18.46 -7.05
CA SER A 5 -1.06 -18.04 -6.12
C SER A 5 -1.06 -16.51 -6.00
N LEU A 6 -0.89 -16.01 -4.78
CA LEU A 6 -0.84 -14.57 -4.47
C LEU A 6 0.12 -13.82 -5.40
N GLY A 7 1.27 -14.44 -5.71
CA GLY A 7 2.25 -13.85 -6.61
C GLY A 7 1.78 -13.78 -8.06
N THR A 8 0.98 -14.74 -8.52
CA THR A 8 0.36 -14.66 -9.87
C THR A 8 -0.68 -13.55 -9.95
N SER A 9 -1.46 -13.36 -8.87
CA SER A 9 -2.43 -12.28 -8.75
C SER A 9 -1.73 -10.91 -8.79
N ALA A 10 -0.68 -10.72 -7.98
CA ALA A 10 0.07 -9.48 -7.94
C ALA A 10 0.74 -9.11 -9.28
N ILE A 11 1.33 -10.10 -9.97
CA ILE A 11 1.88 -9.89 -11.32
C ILE A 11 0.76 -9.54 -12.32
N GLY A 12 -0.44 -10.11 -12.15
CA GLY A 12 -1.62 -9.79 -12.93
C GLY A 12 -2.01 -8.31 -12.81
N CYS A 13 -2.11 -7.79 -11.58
CA CYS A 13 -2.40 -6.37 -11.32
C CYS A 13 -1.37 -5.46 -12.00
N ALA A 14 -0.07 -5.75 -11.85
CA ALA A 14 1.00 -4.95 -12.45
C ALA A 14 0.87 -4.86 -13.98
N ARG A 15 0.52 -5.99 -14.63
CA ARG A 15 0.32 -6.02 -16.09
C ARG A 15 -0.91 -5.23 -16.52
N LEU A 16 -2.00 -5.28 -15.74
CA LEU A 16 -3.19 -4.49 -16.00
C LEU A 16 -2.90 -2.99 -15.90
N PHE A 17 -2.13 -2.57 -14.88
CA PHE A 17 -1.66 -1.19 -14.77
C PHE A 17 -0.83 -0.75 -15.98
N ASP A 18 0.17 -1.55 -16.38
CA ASP A 18 1.03 -1.23 -17.53
C ASP A 18 0.21 -1.14 -18.83
N SER A 19 -0.77 -2.04 -19.00
CA SER A 19 -1.69 -2.02 -20.13
C SER A 19 -2.58 -0.78 -20.12
N LEU A 20 -3.15 -0.42 -18.97
CA LEU A 20 -4.01 0.75 -18.83
C LEU A 20 -3.24 2.05 -19.04
N SER A 21 -2.03 2.17 -18.48
CA SER A 21 -1.17 3.33 -18.74
C SER A 21 -0.84 3.48 -20.23
N SER A 22 -0.55 2.36 -20.92
CA SER A 22 -0.31 2.36 -22.36
C SER A 22 -1.55 2.73 -23.18
N GLN A 23 -2.74 2.33 -22.74
CA GLN A 23 -4.03 2.67 -23.34
C GLN A 23 -4.31 4.17 -23.26
N LEU A 24 -4.07 4.79 -22.10
CA LEU A 24 -4.34 6.21 -21.88
C LEU A 24 -3.33 7.16 -22.53
N LEU A 25 -2.29 6.65 -23.21
CA LEU A 25 -1.49 7.46 -24.13
C LEU A 25 -2.31 7.92 -25.36
N ASP A 26 -3.39 7.19 -25.68
CA ASP A 26 -4.35 7.59 -26.71
C ASP A 26 -5.32 8.63 -26.15
N ARG A 27 -5.30 9.83 -26.74
CA ARG A 27 -6.14 10.96 -26.36
C ARG A 27 -7.63 10.62 -26.38
N GLU A 28 -8.08 9.72 -27.26
CA GLU A 28 -9.49 9.32 -27.30
C GLU A 28 -9.88 8.54 -26.04
N GLN A 29 -9.00 7.66 -25.56
CA GLN A 29 -9.23 6.83 -24.38
C GLN A 29 -9.13 7.66 -23.08
N GLU A 30 -8.21 8.63 -23.05
CA GLU A 30 -8.10 9.63 -21.99
C GLU A 30 -9.40 10.43 -21.84
N ILE A 31 -9.96 10.91 -22.96
CA ILE A 31 -11.24 11.65 -22.96
C ILE A 31 -12.40 10.77 -22.50
N ARG A 32 -12.46 9.50 -22.96
CA ARG A 32 -13.53 8.56 -22.55
C ARG A 32 -13.52 8.27 -21.07
N THR A 33 -12.34 8.04 -20.50
CA THR A 33 -12.19 7.71 -19.07
C THR A 33 -12.21 8.94 -18.19
N THR A 34 -11.94 10.13 -18.71
CA THR A 34 -11.69 11.35 -17.92
C THR A 34 -10.53 11.21 -16.92
N LEU A 35 -9.64 10.23 -17.15
CA LEU A 35 -8.48 9.96 -16.32
C LEU A 35 -7.21 10.35 -17.06
N LEU A 36 -6.28 10.98 -16.35
CA LEU A 36 -4.99 11.36 -16.90
C LEU A 36 -4.00 10.20 -16.78
N GLN A 37 -3.26 9.95 -17.86
CA GLN A 37 -2.24 8.90 -17.92
C GLN A 37 -1.16 9.03 -16.82
N PRO A 38 -0.61 10.22 -16.50
CA PRO A 38 0.34 10.37 -15.40
C PRO A 38 -0.18 9.95 -14.03
N SER A 39 -1.48 10.12 -13.77
CA SER A 39 -2.09 9.70 -12.50
C SER A 39 -2.13 8.17 -12.36
N ILE A 40 -2.37 7.44 -13.46
CA ILE A 40 -2.30 5.98 -13.47
C ILE A 40 -0.85 5.49 -13.27
N GLU A 41 0.12 6.18 -13.87
CA GLU A 41 1.54 5.84 -13.69
C GLU A 41 2.01 6.00 -12.25
N ASP A 42 1.57 7.05 -11.56
CA ASP A 42 1.91 7.27 -10.16
C ASP A 42 1.39 6.14 -9.26
N GLU A 43 0.12 5.78 -9.38
CA GLU A 43 -0.45 4.65 -8.62
C GLU A 43 0.16 3.30 -9.01
N CYS A 44 0.52 3.10 -10.28
CA CYS A 44 1.27 1.94 -10.73
C CYS A 44 2.65 1.86 -10.06
N ALA A 45 3.37 2.98 -9.98
CA ALA A 45 4.66 3.06 -9.30
C ALA A 45 4.52 2.76 -7.81
N ARG A 46 3.52 3.35 -7.15
CA ARG A 46 3.19 3.11 -5.74
C ARG A 46 2.87 1.63 -5.46
N TYR A 47 2.07 1.00 -6.33
CA TYR A 47 1.79 -0.44 -6.27
C TYR A 47 3.05 -1.29 -6.43
N LYS A 48 3.91 -0.96 -7.41
CA LYS A 48 5.18 -1.68 -7.64
C LYS A 48 6.13 -1.57 -6.44
N ILE A 49 6.18 -0.42 -5.77
CA ILE A 49 6.96 -0.22 -4.54
C ILE A 49 6.43 -1.14 -3.42
N TRP A 50 5.12 -1.18 -3.22
CA TRP A 50 4.51 -2.09 -2.25
C TRP A 50 4.88 -3.55 -2.55
N ALA A 51 4.66 -3.99 -3.79
CA ALA A 51 4.86 -5.36 -4.22
C ALA A 51 6.34 -5.78 -4.12
N GLY A 52 7.26 -4.90 -4.52
CA GLY A 52 8.71 -5.13 -4.39
C GLY A 52 9.15 -5.26 -2.93
N ASN A 53 8.70 -4.34 -2.06
CA ASN A 53 9.05 -4.33 -0.65
C ASN A 53 8.53 -5.53 0.14
N LEU A 54 7.41 -6.12 -0.29
CA LEU A 54 6.82 -7.29 0.36
C LEU A 54 7.24 -8.62 -0.27
N GLY A 55 7.86 -8.59 -1.45
CA GLY A 55 8.16 -9.79 -2.23
C GLY A 55 6.92 -10.40 -2.89
N ALA A 56 5.91 -9.59 -3.20
CA ALA A 56 4.67 -10.04 -3.83
C ALA A 56 4.90 -10.55 -5.27
N PHE A 57 5.93 -10.06 -5.97
CA PHE A 57 6.28 -10.56 -7.30
C PHE A 57 7.05 -11.89 -7.29
N GLN A 58 7.49 -12.36 -6.13
CA GLN A 58 8.21 -13.61 -6.04
C GLN A 58 7.25 -14.79 -5.92
N ARG A 59 7.56 -15.86 -6.63
CA ARG A 59 6.78 -17.10 -6.58
C ARG A 59 7.33 -18.04 -5.51
N LEU A 60 6.47 -18.94 -5.02
CA LEU A 60 6.91 -20.09 -4.24
C LEU A 60 7.94 -20.92 -5.03
N PRO A 61 8.90 -21.58 -4.35
CA PRO A 61 9.07 -21.71 -2.90
C PRO A 61 10.02 -20.68 -2.26
N ALA A 62 10.25 -19.52 -2.88
CA ALA A 62 11.23 -18.56 -2.38
C ALA A 62 10.89 -18.06 -0.96
N PRO A 63 11.81 -18.12 0.03
CA PRO A 63 11.56 -17.63 1.38
C PRO A 63 11.29 -16.12 1.46
N SER A 64 11.72 -15.38 0.45
CA SER A 64 11.47 -13.95 0.27
C SER A 64 10.11 -13.65 -0.36
N SER A 65 9.36 -14.65 -0.83
CA SER A 65 8.00 -14.45 -1.36
C SER A 65 7.01 -14.09 -0.27
N LEU A 66 6.08 -13.21 -0.61
CA LEU A 66 4.99 -12.81 0.28
C LEU A 66 4.17 -14.02 0.73
N GLU A 67 3.87 -14.92 -0.20
CA GLU A 67 3.11 -16.15 0.05
C GLU A 67 3.82 -17.08 1.05
N TYR A 68 5.14 -17.27 0.92
CA TYR A 68 5.91 -18.04 1.92
C TYR A 68 5.91 -17.37 3.31
N ARG A 69 6.00 -16.04 3.36
CA ARG A 69 6.02 -15.28 4.62
C ARG A 69 4.68 -15.28 5.34
N LEU A 70 3.58 -15.42 4.61
CA LEU A 70 2.22 -15.43 5.15
C LEU A 70 1.70 -16.83 5.47
N LYS A 71 2.53 -17.88 5.31
CA LYS A 71 2.13 -19.28 5.59
C LYS A 71 1.55 -19.50 6.99
N ASP A 72 2.06 -18.75 7.99
CA ASP A 72 1.66 -18.84 9.39
C ASP A 72 0.55 -17.83 9.74
N SER A 73 0.01 -17.10 8.76
CA SER A 73 -1.00 -16.06 8.94
C SER A 73 -2.04 -16.06 7.80
N PRO A 74 -2.85 -17.13 7.68
CA PRO A 74 -3.78 -17.31 6.56
C PRO A 74 -4.85 -16.22 6.48
N LYS A 75 -5.29 -15.66 7.61
CA LYS A 75 -6.24 -14.53 7.64
C LYS A 75 -5.72 -13.31 6.89
N VAL A 76 -4.43 -13.00 7.09
CA VAL A 76 -3.78 -11.87 6.43
C VAL A 76 -3.55 -12.15 4.95
N ALA A 77 -3.22 -13.39 4.59
CA ALA A 77 -3.12 -13.81 3.20
C ALA A 77 -4.45 -13.64 2.46
N MET A 78 -5.58 -14.06 3.06
CA MET A 78 -6.92 -13.88 2.49
C MET A 78 -7.25 -12.39 2.29
N GLN A 79 -6.96 -11.53 3.28
CA GLN A 79 -7.22 -10.10 3.14
C GLN A 79 -6.40 -9.45 2.00
N ILE A 80 -5.14 -9.86 1.82
CA ILE A 80 -4.32 -9.36 0.71
C ILE A 80 -4.83 -9.93 -0.62
N GLU A 81 -5.28 -11.17 -0.66
CA GLU A 81 -5.88 -11.78 -1.84
C GLU A 81 -7.14 -11.03 -2.28
N GLU A 82 -8.04 -10.71 -1.34
CA GLU A 82 -9.24 -9.89 -1.55
C GLU A 82 -8.90 -8.51 -2.12
N LEU A 83 -7.98 -7.78 -1.48
CA LEU A 83 -7.56 -6.46 -1.97
C LEU A 83 -6.90 -6.50 -3.36
N LEU A 84 -6.16 -7.57 -3.67
CA LEU A 84 -5.57 -7.76 -5.01
C LEU A 84 -6.63 -8.10 -6.05
N GLU A 85 -7.68 -8.84 -5.66
CA GLU A 85 -8.82 -9.14 -6.52
C GLU A 85 -9.63 -7.87 -6.81
N ASP A 86 -9.97 -7.08 -5.79
CA ASP A 86 -10.66 -5.79 -5.94
C ASP A 86 -9.88 -4.85 -6.87
N LEU A 87 -8.55 -4.79 -6.68
CA LEU A 87 -7.67 -4.02 -7.54
C LEU A 87 -7.70 -4.52 -9.00
N GLN A 88 -7.74 -5.83 -9.23
CA GLN A 88 -7.87 -6.38 -10.60
C GLN A 88 -9.20 -6.00 -11.23
N HIS A 89 -10.31 -6.17 -10.51
CA HIS A 89 -11.65 -5.85 -11.01
C HIS A 89 -11.77 -4.37 -11.36
N ALA A 90 -11.27 -3.48 -10.49
CA ALA A 90 -11.28 -2.05 -10.74
C ALA A 90 -10.45 -1.70 -11.99
N LEU A 91 -9.22 -2.20 -12.11
CA LEU A 91 -8.35 -1.93 -13.27
C LEU A 91 -8.93 -2.48 -14.58
N GLN A 92 -9.49 -3.69 -14.55
CA GLN A 92 -10.15 -4.27 -15.73
C GLN A 92 -11.35 -3.44 -16.15
N ARG A 93 -12.17 -3.00 -15.19
CA ARG A 93 -13.34 -2.19 -15.47
C ARG A 93 -12.98 -0.82 -16.06
N ILE A 94 -11.94 -0.17 -15.54
CA ILE A 94 -11.39 1.06 -16.13
C ILE A 94 -10.87 0.79 -17.55
N SER A 95 -10.14 -0.31 -17.78
CA SER A 95 -9.63 -0.68 -19.10
C SER A 95 -10.76 -0.93 -20.12
N SER A 96 -11.86 -1.56 -19.71
CA SER A 96 -13.03 -1.74 -20.57
C SER A 96 -13.78 -0.43 -20.86
N ILE A 97 -13.74 0.55 -19.95
CA ILE A 97 -14.22 1.91 -20.25
C ILE A 97 -13.29 2.60 -21.25
N ALA A 98 -11.97 2.49 -21.09
CA ALA A 98 -10.96 3.06 -21.99
C ALA A 98 -11.10 2.51 -23.41
N SER A 99 -11.26 1.20 -23.55
CA SER A 99 -11.45 0.52 -24.84
C SER A 99 -12.78 0.87 -25.51
N GLY A 100 -13.74 1.42 -24.76
CA GLY A 100 -15.09 1.74 -25.23
C GLY A 100 -16.06 0.55 -25.20
N GLU A 101 -15.69 -0.55 -24.54
CA GLU A 101 -16.58 -1.70 -24.30
C GLU A 101 -17.73 -1.32 -23.35
N PHE A 102 -17.45 -0.47 -22.35
CA PHE A 102 -18.46 0.13 -21.47
C PHE A 102 -18.43 1.65 -21.56
N LEU A 103 -19.62 2.25 -21.38
CA LEU A 103 -19.75 3.70 -21.28
C LEU A 103 -19.33 4.16 -19.88
N ASN A 104 -18.56 5.25 -19.83
CA ASN A 104 -18.24 5.92 -18.57
C ASN A 104 -19.50 6.61 -18.03
N ARG A 105 -20.15 6.00 -17.03
CA ARG A 105 -21.35 6.59 -16.43
C ARG A 105 -20.94 7.82 -15.62
N MET A 106 -21.75 8.88 -15.72
CA MET A 106 -21.59 10.06 -14.89
C MET A 106 -22.69 10.01 -13.83
N ALA A 107 -22.31 9.88 -12.56
CA ALA A 107 -23.24 10.04 -11.45
C ALA A 107 -23.34 11.53 -11.11
N GLU A 108 -24.57 12.01 -10.93
CA GLU A 108 -24.83 13.31 -10.30
C GLU A 108 -25.05 13.00 -8.82
N SER A 109 -24.22 13.55 -7.93
CA SER A 109 -24.42 13.37 -6.49
C SER A 109 -25.76 14.03 -6.11
N THR A 110 -26.81 13.24 -6.00
CA THR A 110 -28.05 13.68 -5.34
C THR A 110 -27.80 13.57 -3.85
N ASP A 111 -27.29 14.63 -3.24
CA ASP A 111 -27.37 14.78 -1.78
C ASP A 111 -28.86 14.90 -1.44
N SER A 112 -29.50 13.76 -1.17
CA SER A 112 -30.65 13.75 -0.28
C SER A 112 -30.11 14.05 1.10
N GLU A 113 -30.42 15.23 1.61
CA GLU A 113 -30.33 15.58 3.03
C GLU A 113 -31.06 14.49 3.84
N ASP A 114 -30.33 13.47 4.31
CA ASP A 114 -30.86 12.47 5.23
C ASP A 114 -30.49 12.89 6.65
N ASP A 115 -31.44 13.63 7.22
CA ASP A 115 -31.58 13.94 8.63
C ASP A 115 -31.72 12.62 9.42
N SER A 116 -30.62 12.17 10.02
CA SER A 116 -30.69 11.16 11.09
C SER A 116 -29.85 11.58 12.28
N GLU A 117 -30.59 11.98 13.31
CA GLU A 117 -30.16 12.10 14.70
C GLU A 117 -29.69 10.73 15.24
N ASP A 118 -28.70 10.79 16.15
CA ASP A 118 -28.46 9.85 17.26
C ASP A 118 -27.83 8.46 16.95
N GLU A 119 -26.59 8.24 17.38
CA GLU A 119 -26.29 7.65 18.71
C GLU A 119 -24.77 7.62 18.96
N SER A 120 -24.41 7.91 20.22
CA SER A 120 -23.05 7.86 20.76
C SER A 120 -22.47 6.44 20.74
N GLU A 121 -21.28 6.26 20.16
CA GLU A 121 -20.43 5.10 20.41
C GLU A 121 -18.99 5.54 20.70
N ASP A 122 -18.44 5.01 21.79
CA ASP A 122 -17.15 5.35 22.39
C ASP A 122 -15.96 5.21 21.42
N GLU A 123 -15.39 6.34 21.00
CA GLU A 123 -14.06 6.38 20.38
C GLU A 123 -12.98 6.37 21.46
N VAL A 124 -12.20 5.29 21.50
CA VAL A 124 -10.89 5.29 22.18
C VAL A 124 -9.88 6.00 21.28
N GLU A 125 -9.63 7.29 21.56
CA GLU A 125 -8.47 8.01 21.06
C GLU A 125 -7.18 7.29 21.49
N LEU A 126 -6.44 6.76 20.51
CA LEU A 126 -5.04 6.39 20.70
C LEU A 126 -4.19 7.46 20.03
N ASP A 127 -3.80 8.44 20.83
CA ASP A 127 -2.80 9.45 20.51
C ASP A 127 -1.52 8.78 19.99
N LEU A 128 -1.31 8.86 18.67
CA LEU A 128 -0.04 8.56 18.03
C LEU A 128 0.56 9.87 17.53
N ASP A 129 1.32 10.52 18.43
CA ASP A 129 2.24 11.60 18.09
C ASP A 129 3.25 11.09 17.04
N GLY A 130 3.12 11.61 15.81
CA GLY A 130 3.82 11.09 14.66
C GLY A 130 3.76 12.01 13.46
N GLY A 131 4.38 13.19 13.57
CA GLY A 131 4.93 13.92 12.42
C GLY A 131 3.91 14.36 11.36
N LYS A 132 3.24 15.47 11.63
CA LYS A 132 2.47 16.23 10.64
C LYS A 132 3.42 16.89 9.64
N ASP A 133 3.96 16.09 8.72
CA ASP A 133 4.48 16.64 7.47
C ASP A 133 3.30 16.92 6.57
N SER A 134 3.20 18.19 6.17
CA SER A 134 2.24 18.77 5.26
C SER A 134 2.06 17.93 4.00
N VAL A 135 1.01 17.12 3.98
CA VAL A 135 0.31 16.71 2.78
C VAL A 135 -1.04 17.42 2.84
N ASP A 136 -1.32 18.23 1.82
CA ASP A 136 -2.66 18.69 1.50
C ASP A 136 -3.53 17.46 1.25
N GLU A 137 -4.05 16.87 2.33
CA GLU A 137 -5.20 15.97 2.28
C GLU A 137 -6.39 16.85 1.94
N ASP A 138 -6.64 16.96 0.65
CA ASP A 138 -7.93 17.35 0.10
C ASP A 138 -8.94 16.28 0.54
N VAL A 139 -9.38 16.39 1.80
CA VAL A 139 -10.59 15.77 2.30
C VAL A 139 -11.69 16.33 1.43
N VAL A 140 -12.05 15.58 0.37
CA VAL A 140 -13.21 15.86 -0.49
C VAL A 140 -14.46 15.56 0.35
N THR A 141 -14.73 16.41 1.34
CA THR A 141 -16.05 16.59 1.90
C THR A 141 -16.89 17.32 0.86
N GLY A 142 -17.56 16.54 0.00
CA GLY A 142 -18.91 16.80 -0.53
C GLY A 142 -19.26 18.12 -1.22
N ILE A 143 -18.37 19.13 -1.35
CA ILE A 143 -18.76 20.45 -1.86
C ILE A 143 -17.59 21.04 -2.67
N ASN A 144 -17.77 21.16 -3.98
CA ASN A 144 -16.98 22.09 -4.80
C ASN A 144 -17.13 23.51 -4.23
N THR A 145 -16.08 24.34 -4.32
CA THR A 145 -16.11 25.77 -3.91
C THR A 145 -17.23 26.60 -4.56
N ASP A 146 -17.92 26.04 -5.55
CA ASP A 146 -18.99 26.67 -6.34
C ASP A 146 -20.39 26.12 -6.04
N GLY A 147 -20.56 25.28 -5.01
CA GLY A 147 -21.88 24.79 -4.56
C GLY A 147 -22.61 23.91 -5.58
N ARG A 148 -21.91 23.30 -6.54
CA ARG A 148 -22.49 22.34 -7.49
C ARG A 148 -22.19 20.90 -7.09
N PRO A 149 -23.16 19.97 -7.25
CA PRO A 149 -22.94 18.55 -7.02
C PRO A 149 -21.76 18.06 -7.86
N HIS A 150 -20.84 17.32 -7.24
CA HIS A 150 -19.71 16.73 -7.95
C HIS A 150 -20.25 15.71 -8.96
N ARG A 151 -19.87 15.88 -10.22
CA ARG A 151 -20.06 14.84 -11.24
C ARG A 151 -18.90 13.87 -11.16
N PHE A 152 -19.12 12.72 -10.54
CA PHE A 152 -18.13 11.65 -10.54
C PHE A 152 -18.35 10.79 -11.77
N SER A 153 -17.26 10.54 -12.51
CA SER A 153 -17.26 9.53 -13.56
C SER A 153 -17.04 8.16 -12.92
N GLU A 154 -17.68 7.11 -13.44
CA GLU A 154 -17.49 5.73 -12.96
C GLU A 154 -16.01 5.35 -13.01
N ALA A 155 -15.29 5.75 -14.06
CA ALA A 155 -13.84 5.56 -14.14
C ALA A 155 -13.08 6.30 -13.02
N GLY A 156 -13.53 7.50 -12.65
CA GLY A 156 -13.01 8.28 -11.52
C GLY A 156 -13.24 7.59 -10.17
N GLU A 157 -14.44 7.08 -9.92
CA GLU A 157 -14.78 6.33 -8.70
C GLU A 157 -13.95 5.04 -8.59
N LEU A 158 -13.87 4.27 -9.69
CA LEU A 158 -13.04 3.07 -9.77
C LEU A 158 -11.56 3.40 -9.54
N PHE A 159 -11.08 4.53 -10.05
CA PHE A 159 -9.72 4.97 -9.80
C PHE A 159 -9.52 5.38 -8.33
N GLY A 160 -10.52 5.97 -7.68
CA GLY A 160 -10.56 6.16 -6.22
C GLY A 160 -10.40 4.82 -5.49
N THR A 161 -11.18 3.81 -5.87
CA THR A 161 -11.06 2.44 -5.32
C THR A 161 -9.66 1.86 -5.52
N VAL A 162 -9.01 2.12 -6.66
CA VAL A 162 -7.60 1.71 -6.90
C VAL A 162 -6.66 2.35 -5.87
N LYS A 163 -6.83 3.64 -5.57
CA LYS A 163 -6.00 4.34 -4.57
C LYS A 163 -6.22 3.81 -3.15
N ASP A 164 -7.48 3.56 -2.80
CA ASP A 164 -7.86 3.07 -1.49
C ASP A 164 -7.38 1.64 -1.26
N THR A 165 -7.52 0.77 -2.26
CA THR A 165 -7.01 -0.61 -2.19
C THR A 165 -5.49 -0.64 -2.04
N ILE A 166 -4.73 0.17 -2.80
CA ILE A 166 -3.28 0.30 -2.60
C ILE A 166 -2.95 0.78 -1.17
N THR A 167 -3.70 1.76 -0.66
CA THR A 167 -3.51 2.25 0.71
C THR A 167 -3.80 1.15 1.74
N GLY A 168 -4.86 0.37 1.57
CA GLY A 168 -5.19 -0.80 2.39
C GLY A 168 -4.08 -1.85 2.40
N LEU A 169 -3.48 -2.13 1.24
CA LEU A 169 -2.33 -3.03 1.11
C LEU A 169 -1.14 -2.54 1.95
N PHE A 170 -0.82 -1.24 1.92
CA PHE A 170 0.22 -0.67 2.77
C PHE A 170 -0.12 -0.74 4.26
N ARG A 171 -1.37 -0.46 4.65
CA ARG A 171 -1.81 -0.55 6.06
C ARG A 171 -1.63 -1.96 6.61
N ILE A 172 -2.09 -2.99 5.89
CA ILE A 172 -1.87 -4.39 6.28
C ILE A 172 -0.38 -4.73 6.35
N SER A 173 0.42 -4.21 5.42
CA SER A 173 1.87 -4.41 5.41
C SER A 173 2.56 -3.86 6.65
N ILE A 174 2.07 -2.72 7.16
CA ILE A 174 2.54 -2.12 8.40
C ILE A 174 2.14 -3.00 9.59
N ILE A 175 0.90 -3.51 9.62
CA ILE A 175 0.43 -4.42 10.67
C ILE A 175 1.27 -5.69 10.70
N ILE A 176 1.55 -6.31 9.54
CA ILE A 176 2.43 -7.50 9.45
C ILE A 176 3.82 -7.21 10.03
N ARG A 177 4.39 -6.04 9.72
CA ARG A 177 5.73 -5.66 10.22
C ARG A 177 5.72 -5.31 11.72
N LYS A 178 4.63 -4.75 12.25
CA LYS A 178 4.47 -4.45 13.68
C LYS A 178 4.16 -5.71 14.50
N ALA A 179 3.37 -6.64 13.95
CA ALA A 179 2.98 -7.91 14.58
C ALA A 179 4.02 -9.03 14.43
N SER A 180 4.97 -8.89 13.50
CA SER A 180 6.13 -9.78 13.38
C SER A 180 7.36 -9.09 14.00
N PRO A 181 7.63 -9.30 15.30
CA PRO A 181 8.73 -8.62 15.96
C PRO A 181 10.05 -9.16 15.38
N ARG A 182 10.69 -8.37 14.50
CA ARG A 182 12.14 -8.32 14.23
C ARG A 182 12.92 -9.65 14.27
N ASP A 183 12.32 -10.76 13.88
CA ASP A 183 12.97 -12.06 13.94
C ASP A 183 14.09 -12.18 12.90
N ARG A 184 14.18 -11.26 11.93
CA ARG A 184 15.31 -11.20 10.99
C ARG A 184 16.61 -10.76 11.67
N PHE A 185 16.54 -9.82 12.63
CA PHE A 185 17.73 -9.39 13.36
C PHE A 185 18.13 -10.47 14.37
N ALA A 186 17.15 -11.04 15.09
CA ALA A 186 17.37 -12.17 15.99
C ALA A 186 17.89 -13.42 15.25
N LYS A 187 17.32 -13.76 14.08
CA LYS A 187 17.83 -14.84 13.22
C LYS A 187 19.18 -14.52 12.61
N ALA A 188 19.48 -13.28 12.24
CA ALA A 188 20.82 -12.91 11.76
C ALA A 188 21.87 -13.04 12.87
N LEU A 189 21.51 -12.63 14.10
CA LEU A 189 22.35 -12.84 15.29
C LEU A 189 22.52 -14.33 15.61
N ALA A 190 21.45 -15.13 15.49
CA ALA A 190 21.49 -16.57 15.74
C ALA A 190 22.15 -17.39 14.62
N ALA A 191 22.12 -16.90 13.37
CA ALA A 191 22.70 -17.56 12.20
C ALA A 191 24.17 -17.22 11.98
N SER A 192 24.72 -16.19 12.65
CA SER A 192 26.16 -15.96 12.70
C SER A 192 26.78 -16.98 13.68
N PRO A 193 27.56 -17.96 13.21
CA PRO A 193 28.21 -18.92 14.10
C PRO A 193 29.39 -18.31 14.87
N GLN A 194 29.82 -17.10 14.48
CA GLN A 194 30.81 -16.33 15.24
C GLN A 194 30.10 -15.29 16.11
N PRO A 195 30.37 -15.27 17.43
CA PRO A 195 29.94 -14.15 18.27
C PRO A 195 30.55 -12.86 17.72
N PHE A 196 29.77 -11.78 17.75
CA PHE A 196 30.24 -10.45 17.38
C PHE A 196 31.47 -10.11 18.24
N ASN A 197 32.60 -9.83 17.58
CA ASN A 197 33.86 -9.53 18.26
C ASN A 197 33.89 -8.03 18.64
N ASP A 198 33.29 -7.72 19.77
CA ASP A 198 33.23 -6.39 20.39
C ASP A 198 34.61 -5.83 20.80
N ARG A 199 35.65 -6.68 20.81
CA ARG A 199 37.00 -6.32 21.22
C ARG A 199 37.60 -5.20 20.38
N PHE A 200 37.29 -5.13 19.09
CA PHE A 200 37.76 -4.04 18.24
C PHE A 200 37.14 -2.69 18.61
N ASP A 201 35.85 -2.69 18.97
CA ASP A 201 35.16 -1.49 19.42
C ASP A 201 35.64 -1.06 20.81
N ILE A 202 35.81 -2.03 21.72
CA ILE A 202 36.39 -1.82 23.05
C ILE A 202 37.79 -1.22 22.95
N ASP A 203 38.66 -1.80 22.11
CA ASP A 203 40.03 -1.32 21.92
C ASP A 203 40.04 0.06 21.24
N HIS A 204 39.15 0.31 20.28
CA HIS A 204 39.01 1.64 19.65
C HIS A 204 38.62 2.70 20.68
N VAL A 205 37.60 2.43 21.51
CA VAL A 205 37.15 3.35 22.56
C VAL A 205 38.24 3.55 23.61
N SER A 206 38.93 2.49 24.02
CA SER A 206 40.05 2.55 24.97
C SER A 206 41.20 3.42 24.46
N ASN A 207 41.57 3.26 23.17
CA ASN A 207 42.63 4.06 22.54
C ASN A 207 42.21 5.52 22.32
N LYS A 208 40.95 5.75 21.97
CA LYS A 208 40.43 7.09 21.67
C LYS A 208 40.14 7.91 22.93
N PHE A 209 39.79 7.25 24.03
CA PHE A 209 39.47 7.87 25.31
C PHE A 209 40.27 7.23 26.46
N PRO A 210 41.58 7.54 26.57
CA PRO A 210 42.46 6.92 27.56
C PRO A 210 42.06 7.19 29.02
N MET A 211 41.35 8.30 29.27
CA MET A 211 40.83 8.69 30.58
C MET A 211 39.76 7.73 31.12
N LEU A 212 39.16 6.89 30.27
CA LEU A 212 38.20 5.86 30.69
C LEU A 212 38.89 4.61 31.27
N ASN A 213 40.19 4.44 31.01
CA ASN A 213 40.96 3.26 31.41
C ASN A 213 41.76 3.49 32.71
N THR A 214 41.90 4.74 33.13
CA THR A 214 42.39 5.09 34.47
C THR A 214 41.28 4.80 35.48
N LYS A 215 41.31 3.61 36.09
CA LYS A 215 40.59 3.41 37.35
C LYS A 215 41.14 4.45 38.31
N GLU A 216 40.31 5.43 38.67
CA GLU A 216 40.60 6.33 39.78
C GLU A 216 40.98 5.44 40.97
N LYS A 217 42.23 5.58 41.43
CA LYS A 217 42.66 5.01 42.70
C LYS A 217 41.96 5.81 43.78
N GLU A 218 40.85 5.29 44.28
CA GLU A 218 40.43 5.52 45.66
C GLU A 218 40.94 4.38 46.55
#